data_AF-A0A239M4L6-F1
#
_entry.id   AF-A0A239M4L6-F1
#
_cell.length_a   1.000
_cell.length_b   1.000
_cell.length_c   1.000
_cell.angle_alpha   90.00
_cell.angle_beta   90.00
_cell.angle_gamma   90.00
#
_symmetry.space_group_name_H-M   'P 1'
#
loop_
_entity.id
_entity.type
_entity.pdbx_description
1 polymer ?
#
loop_
_entity_poly.entity_id
_entity_poly.type
_entity_poly.pdbx_seq_one_letter_code
_entity_poly.pdbx_strand_id
1 'polypeptide(L)'
;MENLSPKQCLQCGNPLVGRADKKFCDAYCRNSYNNQHKAAEEQYIMMVNSQIRRNRRILKDLCPEGKSTVRKEVLDRLGYDYRYFSSIFKSQFGPYYLVYDYGFSPMTDDRGIKKAIIIQRQDYMDEPSFNIWKKS
;
A
#
# COMPACT_ATOMS: atom_id res chain seq x y z
N MET A 1 16.15 8.96 49.62
CA MET A 1 14.71 8.65 49.42
C MET A 1 14.48 8.54 47.92
N GLU A 2 14.49 7.32 47.38
CA GLU A 2 14.19 7.07 45.96
C GLU A 2 12.67 6.93 45.80
N ASN A 3 12.05 7.88 45.09
CA ASN A 3 10.64 7.79 44.73
C ASN A 3 10.46 6.72 43.65
N LEU A 4 10.05 5.50 44.02
CA LEU A 4 9.49 4.56 43.05
C LEU A 4 8.13 5.09 42.59
N SER A 5 8.11 5.73 41.42
CA SER A 5 6.85 6.07 40.77
C SER A 5 6.04 4.77 40.53
N PRO A 6 4.76 4.72 40.91
CA PRO A 6 3.95 3.53 40.68
C PRO A 6 3.83 3.28 39.18
N LYS A 7 4.12 2.06 38.72
CA LYS A 7 3.89 1.68 37.32
C LYS A 7 2.44 1.94 36.95
N GLN A 8 2.22 2.58 35.83
CA GLN A 8 0.89 2.94 35.35
C GLN A 8 0.38 1.96 34.30
N CYS A 9 -0.93 1.79 34.24
CA CYS A 9 -1.57 1.01 33.18
C CYS A 9 -1.34 1.69 31.83
N LEU A 10 -0.93 0.91 30.83
CA LEU A 10 -0.67 1.42 29.47
C LEU A 10 -1.92 1.97 28.76
N GLN A 11 -3.14 1.59 29.20
CA GLN A 11 -4.39 2.05 28.58
C GLN A 11 -5.04 3.24 29.29
N CYS A 12 -5.14 3.19 30.62
CA CYS A 12 -5.92 4.16 31.40
C CYS A 12 -5.09 5.03 32.34
N GLY A 13 -3.77 4.79 32.44
CA GLY A 13 -2.87 5.55 33.30
C GLY A 13 -3.01 5.26 34.80
N ASN A 14 -4.00 4.45 35.21
CA ASN A 14 -4.21 4.12 36.63
C ASN A 14 -3.01 3.37 37.23
N PRO A 15 -2.70 3.59 38.53
CA PRO A 15 -1.65 2.86 39.23
C PRO A 15 -1.87 1.34 39.16
N LEU A 16 -0.83 0.59 38.82
CA LEU A 16 -0.87 -0.85 38.81
C LEU A 16 -0.52 -1.38 40.20
N VAL A 17 -1.39 -2.25 40.71
CA VAL A 17 -1.17 -2.98 41.95
C VAL A 17 -1.07 -4.48 41.64
N GLY A 18 -0.12 -5.14 42.30
CA GLY A 18 0.16 -6.58 42.15
C GLY A 18 1.52 -6.85 41.51
N ARG A 19 1.59 -7.90 40.69
CA ARG A 19 2.86 -8.38 40.10
C ARG A 19 3.67 -7.26 39.43
N ALA A 20 5.00 -7.33 39.58
CA ALA A 20 5.95 -6.34 39.05
C ALA A 20 5.94 -6.19 37.52
N ASP A 21 5.49 -7.21 36.78
CA ASP A 21 5.41 -7.23 35.32
C ASP A 21 4.01 -6.90 34.77
N LYS A 22 3.05 -6.57 35.65
CA LYS A 22 1.70 -6.16 35.24
C LYS A 22 1.80 -4.91 34.35
N LYS A 23 1.11 -4.94 33.20
CA LYS A 23 1.03 -3.83 32.23
C LYS A 23 -0.36 -3.18 32.14
N PHE A 24 -1.39 -3.90 32.57
CA PHE A 24 -2.79 -3.49 32.48
C PHE A 24 -3.51 -3.71 33.81
N CYS A 25 -4.41 -2.80 34.19
CA CYS A 25 -5.15 -2.94 35.45
C CYS A 25 -6.13 -4.12 35.41
N ASP A 26 -6.74 -4.38 34.25
CA ASP A 26 -7.72 -5.43 34.00
C ASP A 26 -7.64 -5.97 32.55
N ALA A 27 -8.52 -6.93 32.24
CA ALA A 27 -8.64 -7.51 30.91
C ALA A 27 -9.24 -6.54 29.88
N TYR A 28 -10.10 -5.62 30.31
CA TYR A 28 -10.71 -4.62 29.44
C TYR A 28 -9.65 -3.66 28.88
N CYS A 29 -8.80 -3.12 29.74
CA CYS A 29 -7.69 -2.24 29.37
C CYS A 29 -6.70 -2.93 28.44
N ARG A 30 -6.41 -4.22 28.67
CA ARG A 30 -5.57 -5.01 27.77
C ARG A 30 -6.20 -5.12 26.38
N ASN A 31 -7.49 -5.45 26.31
CA ASN A 31 -8.20 -5.62 25.04
C ASN A 31 -8.35 -4.30 24.29
N SER A 32 -8.70 -3.22 25.00
CA SER A 32 -8.81 -1.87 24.42
C SER A 32 -7.48 -1.39 23.85
N TYR A 33 -6.38 -1.56 24.59
CA TYR A 33 -5.04 -1.24 24.12
C TYR A 33 -4.69 -2.04 22.87
N ASN A 34 -4.88 -3.37 22.90
CA ASN A 34 -4.59 -4.22 21.76
C ASN A 34 -5.46 -3.90 20.53
N ASN A 35 -6.74 -3.58 20.72
CA ASN A 35 -7.64 -3.19 19.63
C ASN A 35 -7.24 -1.85 19.02
N GLN A 36 -6.84 -0.87 19.83
CA GLN A 36 -6.36 0.43 19.37
C GLN A 36 -5.06 0.30 18.57
N HIS A 37 -4.12 -0.53 19.03
CA HIS A 37 -2.87 -0.79 18.30
C HIS A 37 -3.09 -1.55 16.99
N LYS A 38 -3.93 -2.60 16.99
CA LYS A 38 -4.33 -3.31 15.77
C LYS A 38 -5.02 -2.37 14.78
N ALA A 39 -5.85 -1.46 15.27
CA ALA A 39 -6.53 -0.50 14.41
C ALA A 39 -5.56 0.45 13.70
N ALA A 40 -4.46 0.88 14.36
CA ALA A 40 -3.48 1.76 13.73
C ALA A 40 -2.69 1.08 12.60
N GLU A 41 -2.25 -0.17 12.81
CA GLU A 41 -1.56 -0.96 11.77
C GLU A 41 -2.51 -1.25 10.59
N GLU A 42 -3.75 -1.63 10.89
CA GLU A 42 -4.77 -1.89 9.88
C GLU A 42 -5.17 -0.62 9.11
N GLN A 43 -5.24 0.53 9.79
CA GLN A 43 -5.53 1.83 9.16
C GLN A 43 -4.55 2.17 8.04
N TYR A 44 -3.25 1.92 8.25
CA TYR A 44 -2.26 2.15 7.20
C TYR A 44 -2.48 1.24 6.00
N ILE A 45 -2.71 -0.05 6.23
CA ILE A 45 -3.00 -1.03 5.16
C ILE A 45 -4.27 -0.62 4.39
N MET A 46 -5.32 -0.23 5.09
CA MET A 46 -6.57 0.27 4.50
C MET A 46 -6.35 1.52 3.65
N MET A 47 -5.54 2.47 4.13
CA MET A 47 -5.20 3.69 3.40
C MET A 47 -4.46 3.36 2.09
N VAL A 48 -3.43 2.51 2.16
CA VAL A 48 -2.66 2.03 1.00
C VAL A 48 -3.60 1.37 -0.01
N ASN A 49 -4.45 0.44 0.45
CA ASN A 49 -5.40 -0.28 -0.41
C ASN A 49 -6.44 0.66 -1.04
N SER A 50 -6.91 1.68 -0.30
CA SER A 50 -7.80 2.70 -0.83
C SER A 50 -7.16 3.45 -2.00
N GLN A 51 -5.89 3.84 -1.86
CA GLN A 51 -5.17 4.54 -2.92
C GLN A 51 -4.92 3.64 -4.15
N ILE A 52 -4.53 2.37 -3.95
CA ILE A 52 -4.38 1.40 -5.05
C ILE A 52 -5.72 1.20 -5.78
N ARG A 53 -6.84 1.08 -5.06
CA ARG A 53 -8.19 0.97 -5.68
C ARG A 53 -8.57 2.22 -6.47
N ARG A 54 -8.22 3.41 -5.98
CA ARG A 54 -8.42 4.67 -6.70
C ARG A 54 -7.60 4.70 -7.99
N ASN A 55 -6.31 4.38 -7.91
CA ASN A 55 -5.44 4.27 -9.08
C ASN A 55 -6.00 3.28 -10.11
N ARG A 56 -6.45 2.09 -9.68
CA ARG A 56 -7.04 1.07 -10.56
C ARG A 56 -8.27 1.59 -11.29
N ARG A 57 -9.14 2.33 -10.60
CA ARG A 57 -10.34 2.95 -11.22
C ARG A 57 -9.94 3.96 -12.30
N ILE A 58 -8.99 4.84 -12.00
CA ILE A 58 -8.47 5.82 -12.97
C ILE A 58 -7.93 5.12 -14.22
N LEU A 59 -7.09 4.09 -14.06
CA LEU A 59 -6.54 3.35 -15.21
C LEU A 59 -7.63 2.66 -16.03
N LYS A 60 -8.61 2.04 -15.37
CA LYS A 60 -9.77 1.42 -16.02
C LYS A 60 -10.56 2.42 -16.86
N ASP A 61 -10.89 3.58 -16.28
CA ASP A 61 -11.69 4.60 -16.96
C ASP A 61 -10.96 5.19 -18.17
N LEU A 62 -9.63 5.27 -18.11
CA LEU A 62 -8.78 5.75 -19.21
C LEU A 62 -8.39 4.66 -20.22
N CYS A 63 -8.75 3.40 -20.01
CA CYS A 63 -8.35 2.26 -20.84
C CYS A 63 -9.54 1.33 -21.15
N PRO A 64 -10.54 1.79 -21.93
CA PRO A 64 -11.73 0.99 -22.24
C PRO A 64 -11.45 -0.18 -23.19
N GLU A 65 -10.46 -0.05 -24.08
CA GLU A 65 -10.16 -1.02 -25.15
C GLU A 65 -8.96 -1.94 -24.83
N GLY A 66 -8.53 -2.00 -23.56
CA GLY A 66 -7.44 -2.88 -23.11
C GLY A 66 -6.02 -2.32 -23.34
N LYS A 67 -5.86 -1.28 -24.16
CA LYS A 67 -4.63 -0.46 -24.23
C LYS A 67 -4.95 0.98 -24.55
N SER A 68 -4.32 1.93 -23.85
CA SER A 68 -4.45 3.35 -24.15
C SER A 68 -3.14 4.10 -23.89
N THR A 69 -3.05 5.33 -24.39
CA THR A 69 -1.94 6.23 -24.11
C THR A 69 -2.51 7.58 -23.72
N VAL A 70 -2.18 8.02 -22.51
CA VAL A 70 -2.65 9.30 -21.95
C VAL A 70 -1.46 10.18 -21.57
N ARG A 71 -1.66 11.49 -21.54
CA ARG A 71 -0.63 12.39 -21.01
C ARG A 71 -0.55 12.28 -19.49
N LYS A 72 0.64 12.48 -18.92
CA LYS A 72 0.85 12.48 -17.46
C LYS A 72 -0.08 13.47 -16.76
N GLU A 73 -0.31 14.64 -17.35
CA GLU A 73 -1.12 15.70 -16.73
C GLU A 73 -2.60 15.30 -16.59
N VAL A 74 -3.08 14.29 -17.33
CA VAL A 74 -4.43 13.74 -17.18
C VAL A 74 -4.52 12.90 -15.91
N LEU A 75 -3.52 12.03 -15.69
CA LEU A 75 -3.42 11.22 -14.47
C LEU A 75 -3.28 12.10 -13.22
N ASP A 76 -2.42 13.13 -13.30
CA ASP A 76 -2.23 14.08 -12.21
C ASP A 76 -3.55 14.78 -11.83
N ARG A 77 -4.32 15.23 -12.83
CA ARG A 77 -5.63 15.88 -12.61
C ARG A 77 -6.68 14.96 -11.99
N LEU A 78 -6.62 13.66 -12.26
CA LEU A 78 -7.51 12.66 -11.65
C LEU A 78 -7.05 12.24 -10.24
N GLY A 79 -5.90 12.72 -9.79
CA GLY A 79 -5.31 12.39 -8.48
C GLY A 79 -4.72 10.97 -8.46
N TYR A 80 -4.14 10.54 -9.58
CA TYR A 80 -3.35 9.31 -9.62
C TYR A 80 -2.07 9.48 -8.80
N ASP A 81 -1.77 8.49 -7.95
CA ASP A 81 -0.58 8.52 -7.11
C ASP A 81 0.42 7.43 -7.49
N TYR A 82 1.51 7.83 -8.15
CA TYR A 82 2.53 6.93 -8.70
C TYR A 82 3.28 6.10 -7.63
N ARG A 83 3.14 6.44 -6.34
CA ARG A 83 3.76 5.69 -5.23
C ARG A 83 3.05 4.37 -4.94
N TYR A 84 1.80 4.22 -5.39
CA TYR A 84 0.93 3.10 -5.02
C TYR A 84 0.65 2.19 -6.22
N PHE A 85 1.32 1.04 -6.23
CA PHE A 85 1.13 -0.05 -7.18
C PHE A 85 1.21 -1.39 -6.43
N SER A 86 0.62 -2.45 -6.99
CA SER A 86 0.61 -3.79 -6.38
C SER A 86 1.81 -4.64 -6.76
N SER A 87 2.33 -4.46 -7.98
CA SER A 87 3.49 -5.23 -8.46
C SER A 87 4.16 -4.53 -9.65
N ILE A 88 5.36 -4.99 -10.00
CA ILE A 88 6.10 -4.51 -11.17
C ILE A 88 6.27 -5.69 -12.12
N PHE A 89 5.90 -5.50 -13.38
CA PHE A 89 6.21 -6.43 -14.46
C PHE A 89 7.34 -5.87 -15.32
N LYS A 90 8.46 -6.59 -15.40
CA LYS A 90 9.61 -6.17 -16.21
C LYS A 90 9.40 -6.61 -17.65
N SER A 91 9.22 -5.66 -18.55
CA SER A 91 9.21 -5.93 -19.99
C SER A 91 10.53 -5.51 -20.63
N GLN A 92 10.77 -5.94 -21.87
CA GLN A 92 11.94 -5.53 -22.66
C GLN A 92 11.99 -4.02 -22.92
N PHE A 93 10.83 -3.35 -22.94
CA PHE A 93 10.69 -1.92 -23.24
C PHE A 93 10.61 -1.03 -21.99
N GLY A 94 10.74 -1.63 -20.80
CA GLY A 94 10.62 -0.94 -19.52
C GLY A 94 9.64 -1.61 -18.56
N PRO A 95 9.59 -1.14 -17.30
CA PRO A 95 8.70 -1.70 -16.29
C PRO A 95 7.25 -1.23 -16.49
N TYR A 96 6.31 -2.15 -16.35
CA TYR A 96 4.92 -1.84 -16.09
C TYR A 96 4.66 -1.85 -14.59
N TYR A 97 4.12 -0.76 -14.06
CA TYR A 97 3.66 -0.64 -12.69
C TYR A 97 2.21 -1.10 -12.65
N LEU A 98 2.00 -2.30 -12.11
CA LEU A 98 0.71 -2.96 -12.09
C LEU A 98 -0.07 -2.54 -10.86
N VAL A 99 -1.35 -2.25 -11.07
CA VAL A 99 -2.36 -1.91 -10.07
C VAL A 99 -3.50 -2.93 -10.24
N TYR A 100 -3.35 -4.08 -9.60
CA TYR A 100 -4.16 -5.27 -9.81
C TYR A 100 -4.18 -5.73 -11.29
N ASP A 101 -5.33 -5.60 -11.95
CA ASP A 101 -5.62 -6.03 -13.32
C ASP A 101 -5.34 -4.96 -14.38
N TYR A 102 -4.87 -3.78 -13.98
CA TYR A 102 -4.39 -2.72 -14.87
C TYR A 102 -2.93 -2.41 -14.61
N GLY A 103 -2.26 -1.79 -15.57
CA GLY A 103 -0.90 -1.31 -15.39
C GLY A 103 -0.62 -0.06 -16.19
N PHE A 104 0.41 0.69 -15.79
CA PHE A 104 0.93 1.77 -16.61
C PHE A 104 2.44 1.67 -16.79
N SER A 105 2.94 2.12 -17.94
CA SER A 105 4.35 2.33 -18.22
C SER A 105 4.58 3.80 -18.59
N PRO A 106 5.52 4.51 -17.94
CA PRO A 106 5.86 5.87 -18.32
C PRO A 106 6.61 5.88 -19.65
N MET A 107 6.35 6.90 -20.47
CA MET A 107 7.15 7.18 -21.67
C MET A 107 7.24 8.69 -21.89
N THR A 108 8.24 9.10 -22.66
CA THR A 108 8.40 10.49 -23.12
C THR A 108 8.46 10.45 -24.64
N ASP A 109 7.64 11.24 -25.33
CA ASP A 109 7.69 11.31 -26.78
C ASP A 109 8.83 12.22 -27.30
N ASP A 110 9.03 12.26 -28.61
CA ASP A 110 10.09 13.05 -29.27
C ASP A 110 9.98 14.56 -28.99
N ARG A 111 8.82 15.04 -28.53
CA ARG A 111 8.56 16.45 -28.17
C ARG A 111 8.77 16.71 -26.68
N GLY A 112 9.27 15.73 -25.92
CA GLY A 112 9.49 15.84 -24.47
C GLY A 112 8.22 15.71 -23.63
N ILE A 113 7.09 15.29 -24.21
CA ILE A 113 5.82 15.19 -23.49
C ILE A 113 5.76 13.85 -22.75
N LYS A 114 5.55 13.92 -21.43
CA LYS A 114 5.41 12.73 -20.57
C LYS A 114 4.03 12.11 -20.75
N LYS A 115 4.00 10.82 -21.03
CA LYS A 115 2.80 10.02 -21.25
C LYS A 115 2.85 8.74 -20.41
N ALA A 116 1.69 8.15 -20.20
CA ALA A 116 1.51 6.85 -19.62
C ALA A 116 0.84 5.94 -20.65
N ILE A 117 1.48 4.83 -20.96
CA ILE A 117 0.86 3.72 -21.68
C ILE A 117 0.10 2.93 -20.62
N ILE A 118 -1.22 2.82 -20.75
CA ILE A 118 -2.06 2.03 -19.85
C ILE A 118 -2.41 0.73 -20.56
N ILE A 119 -2.37 -0.36 -19.80
CA ILE A 119 -2.72 -1.70 -20.29
C ILE A 119 -3.65 -2.39 -19.29
N GLN A 120 -4.46 -3.31 -19.80
CA GLN A 120 -5.02 -4.38 -18.99
C GLN A 120 -3.98 -5.51 -18.87
N ARG A 121 -3.87 -6.10 -17.68
CA ARG A 121 -2.97 -7.23 -17.41
C ARG A 121 -3.33 -8.40 -18.33
N GLN A 122 -2.32 -9.07 -18.88
CA GLN A 122 -2.46 -10.21 -19.79
C GLN A 122 -1.93 -11.49 -19.13
N ASP A 123 -2.43 -12.66 -19.54
CA ASP A 123 -2.14 -13.96 -18.89
C ASP A 123 -0.65 -14.28 -18.79
N TYR A 124 0.14 -13.94 -19.81
CA TYR A 124 1.59 -14.16 -19.80
C TYR A 124 2.33 -13.34 -18.73
N MET A 125 1.69 -12.30 -18.18
CA MET A 125 2.25 -11.51 -17.07
C MET A 125 2.16 -12.22 -15.72
N ASP A 126 1.38 -13.31 -15.65
CA ASP A 126 1.27 -14.17 -14.48
C ASP A 126 2.20 -15.38 -14.56
N GLU A 127 2.83 -15.62 -15.71
CA GLU A 127 3.85 -16.65 -15.83
C GLU A 127 5.02 -16.30 -14.90
N PRO A 128 5.46 -17.24 -14.04
CA PRO A 128 6.60 -17.04 -13.17
C PRO A 128 7.88 -17.00 -14.01
N SER A 129 8.16 -15.84 -14.60
CA SER A 129 9.44 -15.50 -15.23
C SER A 129 10.59 -15.53 -14.22
N PHE A 130 10.26 -15.51 -12.92
CA PHE A 130 11.22 -15.45 -11.83
C PHE A 130 10.89 -16.50 -10.76
N ASN A 131 11.52 -17.66 -10.84
CA ASN A 131 11.55 -18.59 -9.72
C ASN A 131 12.69 -18.14 -8.78
N ILE A 132 12.34 -17.51 -7.66
CA ILE A 132 13.27 -16.99 -6.64
C ILE A 132 14.13 -18.12 -6.03
N TRP A 133 13.70 -19.37 -6.18
CA TRP A 133 14.34 -20.57 -5.65
C TRP A 133 15.03 -21.43 -6.73
N LYS A 134 15.01 -21.01 -8.01
CA LYS A 134 15.88 -21.64 -9.01
C LYS A 134 17.32 -21.20 -8.70
N LYS A 135 18.10 -22.13 -8.14
CA LYS A 135 19.56 -21.98 -8.09
C LYS A 135 20.09 -21.90 -9.53
N SER A 136 20.88 -20.86 -9.80
CA SER A 136 21.66 -20.70 -11.03
C SER A 136 22.58 -21.89 -11.27
#